data_AF-A0A961I4Y9-F1
#
_entry.id   AF-A0A961I4Y9-F1
#
_cell.length_a   1.000
_cell.length_b   1.000
_cell.length_c   1.000
_cell.angle_alpha   90.00
_cell.angle_beta   90.00
_cell.angle_gamma   90.00
#
_symmetry.space_group_name_H-M   'P 1'
#
loop_
_entity.id
_entity.type
_entity.pdbx_description
1 polymer ?
#
loop_
_entity_poly.entity_id
_entity_poly.type
_entity_poly.pdbx_seq_one_letter_code
_entity_poly.pdbx_strand_id
1 'polypeptide(L)'
;PFASVLWAPILLILIAVLTIHNVQLSAEEVYPHTGSSLFFRVTNRKYISHLVFESIDRQNYITLITTHAGVWAFQSRSHALHYPCGSATECLAEMRRLNDFLDSGWNIGLRLNGSIITEIIYYDPDGS
;
A
#
# COMPACT_ATOMS: atom_id res chain seq x y z
N PRO A 1 38.82 -38.89 -18.97
CA PRO A 1 37.59 -38.34 -19.61
C PRO A 1 36.31 -38.69 -18.85
N PHE A 2 36.22 -38.35 -17.54
CA PHE A 2 35.00 -38.51 -16.73
C PHE A 2 35.05 -37.50 -15.57
N ALA A 3 34.86 -36.22 -15.85
CA ALA A 3 34.79 -35.19 -14.79
C ALA A 3 33.78 -34.06 -15.08
N SER A 4 32.97 -34.19 -16.12
CA SER A 4 32.12 -33.12 -16.65
C SER A 4 30.61 -33.34 -16.48
N VAL A 5 30.16 -34.46 -15.88
CA VAL A 5 28.73 -34.83 -15.86
C VAL A 5 28.03 -34.55 -14.52
N LEU A 6 28.76 -34.24 -13.44
CA LEU A 6 28.19 -34.07 -12.10
C LEU A 6 27.77 -32.64 -11.74
N TRP A 7 28.10 -31.63 -12.55
CA TRP A 7 27.85 -30.23 -12.23
C TRP A 7 26.52 -29.68 -12.77
N ALA A 8 26.01 -30.28 -13.85
CA ALA A 8 24.75 -29.88 -14.48
C ALA A 8 23.51 -30.01 -13.57
N PRO A 9 23.31 -31.10 -12.79
CA PRO A 9 22.12 -31.21 -11.94
C PRO A 9 22.18 -30.25 -10.74
N ILE A 10 23.38 -29.99 -10.21
CA ILE A 10 23.59 -29.06 -9.08
C ILE A 10 23.28 -27.63 -9.50
N LEU A 11 23.71 -27.22 -10.70
CA LEU A 11 23.42 -25.90 -11.26
C LEU A 11 21.92 -25.71 -11.53
N LEU A 12 21.24 -26.75 -12.03
CA LEU A 12 19.79 -26.74 -12.24
C LEU A 12 19.00 -26.62 -10.94
N ILE A 13 19.44 -27.33 -9.88
CA ILE A 13 18.83 -27.21 -8.54
C ILE A 13 19.05 -25.80 -7.99
N LEU A 14 20.25 -25.23 -8.13
CA LEU A 14 20.55 -23.87 -7.69
C LEU A 14 19.69 -22.83 -8.42
N ILE A 15 19.53 -22.96 -9.74
CA ILE A 15 18.67 -22.08 -10.54
C ILE A 15 17.21 -22.23 -10.10
N ALA A 16 16.72 -23.46 -9.88
CA ALA A 16 15.36 -23.70 -9.41
C ALA A 16 15.12 -23.12 -8.00
N VAL A 17 16.08 -23.25 -7.08
CA VAL A 17 15.99 -22.67 -5.74
C VAL A 17 16.01 -21.14 -5.81
N LEU A 18 16.83 -20.54 -6.67
CA LEU A 18 16.90 -19.10 -6.90
C LEU A 18 15.62 -18.54 -7.56
N THR A 19 15.01 -19.26 -8.49
CA THR A 19 13.73 -18.84 -9.09
C THR A 19 12.59 -18.96 -8.10
N ILE A 20 12.52 -20.03 -7.30
CA ILE A 20 11.49 -20.19 -6.25
C ILE A 20 11.61 -19.10 -5.17
N HIS A 21 12.84 -18.77 -4.73
CA HIS A 21 13.04 -17.68 -3.76
C HIS A 21 12.65 -16.32 -4.32
N ASN A 22 12.96 -16.02 -5.58
CA ASN A 22 12.60 -14.74 -6.18
C ASN A 22 11.09 -14.61 -6.43
N VAL A 23 10.38 -15.69 -6.77
CA VAL A 23 8.93 -15.67 -6.96
C VAL A 23 8.19 -15.40 -5.64
N GLN A 24 8.70 -15.92 -4.52
CA GLN A 24 8.09 -15.70 -3.20
C GLN A 24 8.23 -14.26 -2.70
N LEU A 25 9.27 -13.54 -3.13
CA LEU A 25 9.56 -12.15 -2.72
C LEU A 25 8.70 -11.09 -3.43
N SER A 26 7.98 -11.46 -4.50
CA SER A 26 7.24 -10.52 -5.35
C SER A 26 5.71 -10.58 -5.19
N ALA A 27 5.18 -11.47 -4.36
CA ALA A 27 3.76 -11.51 -4.07
C ALA A 27 3.44 -10.51 -2.94
N GLU A 28 3.44 -9.22 -3.26
CA GLU A 28 2.83 -8.22 -2.38
C GLU A 28 1.36 -8.61 -2.21
N GLU A 29 1.02 -9.03 -1.01
CA GLU A 29 -0.31 -9.50 -0.69
C GLU A 29 -1.28 -8.31 -0.82
N VAL A 30 -2.14 -8.35 -1.85
CA VAL A 30 -3.09 -7.26 -2.14
C VAL A 30 -3.95 -7.01 -0.90
N TYR A 31 -3.81 -5.83 -0.31
CA TYR A 31 -4.61 -5.40 0.82
C TYR A 31 -5.73 -4.47 0.35
N PRO A 32 -6.97 -4.67 0.84
CA PRO A 32 -7.44 -5.78 1.65
C PRO A 32 -7.49 -7.09 0.83
N HIS A 33 -7.32 -8.24 1.49
CA HIS A 33 -7.27 -9.56 0.84
C HIS A 33 -8.47 -9.76 -0.11
N THR A 34 -8.21 -10.39 -1.26
CA THR A 34 -9.24 -10.75 -2.24
C THR A 34 -10.32 -11.62 -1.60
N GLY A 35 -11.50 -11.06 -1.33
CA GLY A 35 -12.59 -11.71 -0.58
C GLY A 35 -12.92 -11.07 0.77
N SER A 36 -12.13 -10.09 1.22
CA SER A 36 -12.46 -9.26 2.37
C SER A 36 -13.61 -8.31 2.04
N SER A 37 -14.63 -8.27 2.91
CA SER A 37 -15.71 -7.28 2.89
C SER A 37 -15.30 -5.93 3.51
N LEU A 38 -14.00 -5.61 3.52
CA LEU A 38 -13.49 -4.37 4.07
C LEU A 38 -13.78 -3.22 3.09
N PHE A 39 -14.99 -2.67 3.18
CA PHE A 39 -15.42 -1.51 2.40
C PHE A 39 -15.15 -0.19 3.11
N PHE A 40 -14.73 -0.23 4.38
CA PHE A 40 -14.59 0.94 5.23
C PHE A 40 -13.42 0.82 6.21
N ARG A 41 -12.66 1.90 6.38
CA ARG A 41 -11.58 2.00 7.37
C ARG A 41 -11.56 3.39 8.02
N VAL A 42 -11.45 3.45 9.33
CA VAL A 42 -11.14 4.69 10.06
C VAL A 42 -9.65 4.70 10.42
N THR A 43 -8.95 5.79 10.14
CA THR A 43 -7.51 5.92 10.39
C THR A 43 -7.11 7.37 10.72
N ASN A 44 -5.85 7.60 11.08
CA ASN A 44 -5.30 8.92 11.39
C ASN A 44 -3.79 8.96 11.11
N ARG A 45 -3.15 10.12 11.38
CA ARG A 45 -1.73 10.36 11.11
C ARG A 45 -0.79 9.33 11.74
N LYS A 46 -1.14 8.76 12.89
CA LYS A 46 -0.32 7.72 13.55
C LYS A 46 -0.19 6.44 12.71
N TYR A 47 -1.19 6.15 11.89
CA TYR A 47 -1.27 4.93 11.07
C TYR A 47 -1.11 5.19 9.57
N ILE A 48 -0.80 6.43 9.19
CA ILE A 48 -0.42 6.82 7.84
C ILE A 48 1.04 7.26 7.91
N SER A 49 1.94 6.41 7.42
CA SER A 49 3.37 6.67 7.44
C SER A 49 3.77 7.72 6.40
N HIS A 50 3.19 7.65 5.21
CA HIS A 50 3.52 8.53 4.09
C HIS A 50 2.27 8.85 3.27
N LEU A 51 2.25 10.05 2.73
CA LEU A 51 1.39 10.46 1.64
C LEU A 51 2.28 10.64 0.41
N VAL A 52 1.98 9.94 -0.67
CA VAL A 52 2.78 9.97 -1.91
C VAL A 52 1.88 10.42 -3.05
N PHE A 53 2.40 11.29 -3.91
CA PHE A 53 1.76 11.60 -5.19
C PHE A 53 2.35 10.69 -6.26
N GLU A 54 1.51 9.93 -6.95
CA GLU A 54 1.92 8.97 -7.97
C GLU A 54 1.12 9.16 -9.26
N SER A 55 1.72 8.83 -10.40
CA SER A 55 1.02 8.74 -11.68
C SER A 55 1.22 7.33 -12.24
N ILE A 56 0.14 6.55 -12.29
CA ILE A 56 0.13 5.15 -12.73
C ILE A 56 -0.82 5.07 -13.91
N ASP A 57 -0.33 4.55 -15.05
CA ASP A 57 -1.14 4.39 -16.27
C ASP A 57 -1.87 5.67 -16.73
N ARG A 58 -1.23 6.84 -16.57
CA ARG A 58 -1.76 8.19 -16.86
C ARG A 58 -2.89 8.65 -15.94
N GLN A 59 -3.18 7.92 -14.87
CA GLN A 59 -4.07 8.33 -13.80
C GLN A 59 -3.24 8.83 -12.62
N ASN A 60 -3.63 9.95 -12.02
CA ASN A 60 -2.97 10.48 -10.83
C ASN A 60 -3.62 9.88 -9.58
N TYR A 61 -2.78 9.61 -8.58
CA TYR A 61 -3.17 9.05 -7.30
C TYR A 61 -2.51 9.80 -6.14
N ILE A 62 -3.26 9.90 -5.04
CA ILE A 62 -2.70 10.11 -3.72
C ILE A 62 -2.63 8.75 -3.05
N THR A 63 -1.42 8.28 -2.77
CA THR A 63 -1.18 6.98 -2.16
C THR A 63 -0.91 7.15 -0.66
N LEU A 64 -1.75 6.52 0.15
CA LEU A 64 -1.62 6.46 1.61
C LEU A 64 -0.88 5.17 1.95
N ILE A 65 0.33 5.31 2.49
CA ILE A 65 1.08 4.17 3.02
C ILE A 65 0.66 3.94 4.46
N THR A 66 -0.30 3.05 4.66
CA THR A 66 -0.87 2.75 5.97
C THR A 66 -0.10 1.66 6.69
N THR A 67 0.04 1.78 8.01
CA THR A 67 0.67 0.77 8.86
C THR A 67 -0.35 0.21 9.85
N HIS A 68 -0.20 -1.08 10.19
CA HIS A 68 -1.04 -1.70 11.21
C HIS A 68 -0.58 -1.34 12.63
N ALA A 69 -1.56 -1.18 13.53
CA ALA A 69 -1.30 -1.10 14.97
C ALA A 69 -0.86 -2.48 15.50
N GLY A 70 0.42 -2.82 15.34
CA GLY A 70 1.01 -3.96 16.03
C GLY A 70 1.40 -3.59 17.46
N VAL A 71 1.39 -4.57 18.37
CA VAL A 71 2.06 -4.44 19.69
C VAL A 71 3.55 -4.08 19.51
N TRP A 72 4.12 -4.51 18.38
CA TRP A 72 5.48 -4.21 17.95
C TRP A 72 5.47 -3.58 16.55
N ALA A 73 5.63 -2.26 16.48
CA ALA A 73 5.55 -1.51 15.21
C ALA A 73 6.54 -2.01 14.14
N PHE A 74 7.69 -2.56 14.54
CA PHE A 74 8.71 -3.11 13.62
C PHE A 74 8.26 -4.37 12.87
N GLN A 75 7.18 -5.03 13.30
CA GLN A 75 6.58 -6.18 12.62
C GLN A 75 5.34 -5.80 11.81
N SER A 76 4.93 -4.52 11.85
CA SER A 76 3.74 -4.09 11.13
C SER A 76 4.01 -4.07 9.62
N ARG A 77 3.14 -4.73 8.86
CA ARG A 77 3.14 -4.63 7.40
C ARG A 77 2.56 -3.27 7.00
N SER A 78 3.19 -2.67 6.00
CA SER A 78 2.68 -1.46 5.36
C SER A 78 1.82 -1.84 4.17
N HIS A 79 0.77 -1.06 3.91
CA HIS A 79 -0.14 -1.27 2.78
C HIS A 79 -0.39 0.06 2.08
N ALA A 80 -0.18 0.07 0.76
CA ALA A 80 -0.51 1.18 -0.09
C ALA A 80 -2.01 1.18 -0.42
N LEU A 81 -2.67 2.31 -0.17
CA LEU A 81 -4.04 2.56 -0.58
C LEU A 81 -4.06 3.76 -1.52
N HIS A 82 -4.70 3.63 -2.67
CA HIS A 82 -4.62 4.61 -3.75
C HIS A 82 -5.94 5.38 -3.89
N TYR A 83 -5.89 6.70 -3.73
CA TYR A 83 -7.02 7.58 -3.99
C TYR A 83 -6.86 8.21 -5.38
N PRO A 84 -7.67 7.83 -6.38
CA PRO A 84 -7.62 8.44 -7.70
C PRO A 84 -8.06 9.89 -7.59
N CYS A 85 -7.26 10.78 -8.15
CA CYS A 85 -7.51 12.21 -8.14
C CYS A 85 -7.41 12.75 -9.58
N GLY A 86 -7.91 13.96 -9.81
CA GLY A 86 -8.02 14.55 -11.14
C GLY A 86 -6.68 14.98 -11.74
N SER A 87 -6.58 16.25 -12.09
CA SER A 87 -5.31 16.84 -12.55
C SER A 87 -4.25 16.82 -11.46
N ALA A 88 -2.97 16.89 -11.84
CA ALA A 88 -1.87 16.94 -10.88
C ALA A 88 -2.00 18.10 -9.88
N THR A 89 -2.55 19.24 -10.31
CA THR A 89 -2.81 20.39 -9.45
C THR A 89 -3.92 20.12 -8.43
N GLU A 90 -5.02 19.49 -8.85
CA GLU A 90 -6.10 19.08 -7.94
C GLU A 90 -5.63 18.04 -6.95
N CYS A 91 -4.86 17.04 -7.39
CA CYS A 91 -4.25 16.05 -6.52
C CYS A 91 -3.35 16.69 -5.46
N LEU A 92 -2.50 17.64 -5.85
CA LEU A 92 -1.61 18.33 -4.91
C LEU A 92 -2.39 19.16 -3.90
N ALA A 93 -3.47 19.82 -4.32
CA ALA A 93 -4.35 20.57 -3.41
C ALA A 93 -5.03 19.65 -2.41
N GLU A 94 -5.59 18.53 -2.87
CA GLU A 94 -6.25 17.54 -2.00
C GLU A 94 -5.23 16.86 -1.07
N MET A 95 -4.02 16.54 -1.55
CA MET A 95 -2.95 15.99 -0.72
C MET A 95 -2.54 16.93 0.42
N ARG A 96 -2.47 18.24 0.16
CA ARG A 96 -2.20 19.25 1.20
C ARG A 96 -3.32 19.32 2.22
N ARG A 97 -4.57 19.40 1.75
CA ARG A 97 -5.76 19.39 2.62
C ARG A 97 -5.78 18.15 3.52
N LEU A 98 -5.52 16.98 2.94
CA LEU A 98 -5.43 15.72 3.67
C LEU A 98 -4.31 15.74 4.70
N ASN A 99 -3.11 16.23 4.32
CA ASN A 99 -1.99 16.33 5.25
C ASN A 99 -2.32 17.25 6.43
N ASP A 100 -2.85 18.45 6.17
CA ASP A 100 -3.18 19.42 7.20
C ASP A 100 -4.25 18.87 8.16
N PHE A 101 -5.26 18.19 7.61
CA PHE A 101 -6.29 17.54 8.41
C PHE A 101 -5.72 16.41 9.28
N LEU A 102 -4.85 15.56 8.72
CA LEU A 102 -4.20 14.50 9.50
C LEU A 102 -3.28 15.06 10.58
N ASP A 103 -2.53 16.13 10.29
CA ASP A 103 -1.62 16.78 11.22
C ASP A 103 -2.35 17.45 12.39
N SER A 104 -3.62 17.82 12.22
CA SER A 104 -4.47 18.30 13.32
C SER A 104 -4.90 17.21 14.32
N GLY A 105 -4.63 15.94 14.02
CA GLY A 105 -4.89 14.80 14.89
C GLY A 105 -6.26 14.15 14.73
N TRP A 106 -7.10 14.63 13.80
CA TRP A 106 -8.40 14.04 13.52
C TRP A 106 -8.30 12.69 12.82
N ASN A 107 -9.37 11.91 12.96
CA ASN A 107 -9.54 10.67 12.21
C ASN A 107 -10.17 10.99 10.85
N ILE A 108 -9.84 10.18 9.84
CA ILE A 108 -10.52 10.16 8.54
C ILE A 108 -11.18 8.80 8.35
N GLY A 109 -12.30 8.79 7.62
CA GLY A 109 -12.90 7.59 7.06
C GLY A 109 -12.42 7.36 5.64
N LEU A 110 -12.15 6.12 5.27
CA LEU A 110 -11.78 5.70 3.92
C LEU A 110 -12.79 4.67 3.44
N ARG A 111 -13.50 4.94 2.35
CA ARG A 111 -14.25 3.91 1.63
C ARG A 111 -13.33 3.21 0.64
N LEU A 112 -13.41 1.89 0.59
CA LEU A 112 -12.46 1.05 -0.10
C LEU A 112 -13.15 0.12 -1.10
N ASN A 113 -12.50 -0.07 -2.25
CA ASN A 113 -12.75 -1.14 -3.20
C ASN A 113 -11.41 -1.79 -3.54
N GLY A 114 -11.04 -2.84 -2.79
CA GLY A 114 -9.66 -3.32 -2.80
C GLY A 114 -8.71 -2.23 -2.25
N SER A 115 -7.53 -2.08 -2.86
CA SER A 115 -6.56 -1.05 -2.48
C SER A 115 -6.98 0.35 -2.94
N ILE A 116 -8.08 0.50 -3.68
CA ILE A 116 -8.57 1.78 -4.17
C ILE A 116 -9.45 2.44 -3.11
N ILE A 117 -9.11 3.67 -2.75
CA ILE A 117 -9.93 4.55 -1.95
C ILE A 117 -10.95 5.20 -2.88
N THR A 118 -12.23 4.92 -2.66
CA THR A 118 -13.32 5.50 -3.46
C THR A 118 -13.84 6.81 -2.87
N GLU A 119 -13.67 7.02 -1.56
CA GLU A 119 -14.07 8.24 -0.85
C GLU A 119 -13.18 8.46 0.39
N ILE A 120 -12.79 9.71 0.62
CA ILE A 120 -12.16 10.16 1.87
C ILE A 120 -13.19 11.01 2.63
N ILE A 121 -13.55 10.56 3.83
CA ILE A 121 -14.50 11.22 4.72
C ILE A 121 -13.71 11.97 5.79
N TYR A 122 -13.80 13.28 5.77
CA TYR A 122 -13.25 14.16 6.81
C TYR A 122 -14.27 14.25 7.94
N TYR A 123 -13.94 13.71 9.11
CA TYR A 123 -14.78 13.84 10.29
C TYR A 123 -14.56 15.22 10.88
N ASP A 124 -15.38 16.18 10.46
CA ASP A 124 -15.37 17.53 11.02
C ASP A 124 -15.63 17.46 12.53
N PRO A 125 -14.73 18.01 13.37
CA PRO A 125 -14.96 18.07 14.81
C PRO A 125 -16.16 18.93 15.22
N ASP A 126 -16.60 19.86 14.37
CA ASP A 126 -17.65 20.82 14.68
C ASP A 126 -19.03 20.42 14.11
N GLY A 127 -19.10 19.31 13.35
CA GLY A 127 -20.34 18.67 12.91
C GLY A 127 -21.22 19.52 11.98
N SER A 128 -21.03 19.36 10.66
CA SER A 128 -22.00 19.81 9.65
C SER A 128 -22.48 18.68 8.75
#